data_AF-H3A329-F1
#
_entry.id   AF-H3A329-F1
#
_cell.length_a   1.000
_cell.length_b   1.000
_cell.length_c   1.000
_cell.angle_alpha   90.00
_cell.angle_beta   90.00
_cell.angle_gamma   90.00
#
_symmetry.space_group_name_H-M   'P 1'
#
loop_
_entity.id
_entity.type
_entity.pdbx_description
1 polymer ?
#
loop_
_entity_poly.entity_id
_entity_poly.type
_entity_poly.pdbx_seq_one_letter_code
_entity_poly.pdbx_strand_id
1 'polypeptide(L)'
;APCCFMDPPPGADDLVVTCHRKFFHPEGDHFTLINIYNAFKKKCLYSTSDYNDEKWCHDYFLNYSALRKADIIRSELLDIIKHLELPISKPAFGSEENTLNIKKALLAGYFMQVARDIDGSGNYIMLTHKQVAQLYPFSIYCATKGKAGLPEWIVFHEFTISANNCIRTVSEISPEMFIQLAPQYYFCNLPPSESKEILQQVINDLSQTAKKKKQPKMSNRAEIYEECIAQQTEERCTIQ
;
A
#
# COMPACT_ATOMS: atom_id res chain seq x y z
N ALA A 1 -11.36 -10.10 -3.99
CA ALA A 1 -11.15 -11.55 -4.24
C ALA A 1 -10.77 -12.21 -2.91
N PRO A 2 -10.98 -13.51 -2.70
CA PRO A 2 -10.47 -14.17 -1.50
C PRO A 2 -8.94 -14.10 -1.45
N CYS A 3 -8.35 -14.28 -0.26
CA CYS A 3 -6.90 -14.33 -0.09
C CYS A 3 -6.28 -15.40 -1.00
N CYS A 4 -5.20 -15.05 -1.71
CA CYS A 4 -4.49 -15.99 -2.57
C CYS A 4 -3.47 -16.85 -1.83
N PHE A 5 -3.18 -16.54 -0.57
CA PHE A 5 -2.32 -17.35 0.28
C PHE A 5 -3.15 -18.41 1.00
N MET A 6 -2.65 -19.65 1.01
CA MET A 6 -3.21 -20.72 1.82
C MET A 6 -2.67 -20.64 3.25
N ASP A 7 -3.48 -21.10 4.20
CA ASP A 7 -3.00 -21.24 5.57
C ASP A 7 -1.91 -22.33 5.61
N PRO A 8 -0.73 -22.04 6.20
CA PRO A 8 0.34 -23.01 6.30
C PRO A 8 -0.09 -24.19 7.20
N PRO A 9 0.32 -25.42 6.86
CA PRO A 9 0.26 -26.52 7.81
C PRO A 9 1.02 -26.17 9.10
N PRO A 10 0.59 -26.66 10.28
CA PRO A 10 1.29 -26.39 11.54
C PRO A 10 2.79 -26.74 11.44
N GLY A 11 3.66 -25.76 11.71
CA GLY A 11 5.12 -25.93 11.67
C GLY A 11 5.77 -25.80 10.29
N ALA A 12 5.00 -25.44 9.25
CA ALA A 12 5.52 -25.26 7.89
C ALA A 12 5.84 -23.79 7.53
N ASP A 13 5.86 -22.88 8.51
CA ASP A 13 5.98 -21.44 8.28
C ASP A 13 7.25 -21.08 7.47
N ASP A 14 8.41 -21.66 7.83
CA ASP A 14 9.68 -21.43 7.14
C ASP A 14 9.67 -21.95 5.69
N LEU A 15 8.96 -23.05 5.45
CA LEU A 15 8.80 -23.61 4.11
C LEU A 15 7.95 -22.69 3.24
N VAL A 16 6.83 -22.18 3.78
CA VAL A 16 5.96 -21.23 3.08
C VAL A 16 6.70 -19.94 2.73
N VAL A 17 7.45 -19.37 3.69
CA VAL A 17 8.29 -18.20 3.43
C VAL A 17 9.30 -18.50 2.32
N THR A 18 9.96 -19.66 2.36
CA THR A 18 10.93 -20.06 1.33
C THR A 18 10.30 -20.20 -0.05
N CYS A 19 9.11 -20.80 -0.14
CA CYS A 19 8.36 -20.91 -1.39
C CYS A 19 7.94 -19.54 -1.94
N HIS A 20 7.57 -18.61 -1.07
CA HIS A 20 7.13 -17.26 -1.46
C HIS A 20 8.30 -16.32 -1.82
N ARG A 21 9.53 -16.58 -1.32
CA ARG A 21 10.70 -15.71 -1.54
C ARG A 21 10.95 -15.32 -3.00
N LYS A 22 10.71 -16.23 -3.94
CA LYS A 22 10.90 -15.96 -5.38
C LYS A 22 9.91 -14.94 -5.96
N PHE A 23 8.80 -14.66 -5.27
CA PHE A 23 7.79 -13.69 -5.71
C PHE A 23 7.95 -12.33 -5.03
N PHE A 24 8.74 -12.28 -3.96
CA PHE A 24 8.94 -11.09 -3.16
C PHE A 24 9.44 -9.92 -4.01
N HIS A 25 8.79 -8.77 -3.83
CA HIS A 25 9.17 -7.52 -4.45
C HIS A 25 9.60 -6.51 -3.38
N PRO A 26 10.76 -5.85 -3.50
CA PRO A 26 11.31 -4.99 -2.45
C PRO A 26 10.38 -3.84 -2.02
N GLU A 27 9.51 -3.40 -2.93
CA GLU A 27 8.51 -2.32 -2.72
C GLU A 27 7.28 -2.74 -1.89
N GLY A 28 7.16 -4.03 -1.52
CA GLY A 28 6.16 -4.51 -0.57
C GLY A 28 5.23 -5.61 -1.09
N ASP A 29 4.21 -5.91 -0.29
CA ASP A 29 3.28 -7.01 -0.50
C ASP A 29 2.36 -6.76 -1.71
N HIS A 30 1.91 -5.52 -1.96
CA HIS A 30 1.08 -5.22 -3.14
C HIS A 30 1.80 -5.58 -4.45
N PHE A 31 3.10 -5.29 -4.52
CA PHE A 31 3.94 -5.63 -5.66
C PHE A 31 4.22 -7.14 -5.72
N THR A 32 4.35 -7.78 -4.57
CA THR A 32 4.47 -9.24 -4.47
C THR A 32 3.22 -9.93 -5.03
N LEU A 33 2.02 -9.42 -4.76
CA LEU A 33 0.77 -9.94 -5.37
C LEU A 33 0.77 -9.81 -6.89
N ILE A 34 1.29 -8.71 -7.43
CA ILE A 34 1.47 -8.53 -8.89
C ILE A 34 2.43 -9.59 -9.45
N ASN A 35 3.55 -9.85 -8.77
CA ASN A 35 4.51 -10.88 -9.16
C ASN A 35 3.89 -12.28 -9.15
N ILE A 36 3.12 -12.62 -8.10
CA ILE A 36 2.40 -13.90 -7.99
C ILE A 36 1.44 -14.06 -9.17
N TYR A 37 0.63 -13.03 -9.44
CA TYR A 37 -0.33 -13.05 -10.55
C TYR A 37 0.36 -13.23 -11.91
N ASN A 38 1.44 -12.48 -12.16
CA ASN A 38 2.20 -12.59 -13.40
C ASN A 38 2.84 -13.98 -13.58
N ALA A 39 3.38 -14.55 -12.49
CA ALA A 39 3.94 -15.90 -12.50
C ALA A 39 2.86 -16.96 -12.76
N PHE A 40 1.69 -16.82 -12.14
CA PHE A 40 0.53 -17.69 -12.38
C PHE A 40 0.09 -17.63 -13.84
N LYS A 41 -0.11 -16.42 -14.40
CA LYS A 41 -0.47 -16.27 -15.82
C LYS A 41 0.57 -16.86 -16.77
N LYS A 42 1.86 -16.65 -16.49
CA LYS A 42 2.95 -17.25 -17.26
C LYS A 42 2.89 -18.78 -17.21
N LYS A 43 2.61 -19.35 -16.04
CA LYS A 43 2.45 -20.80 -15.88
C LYS A 43 1.27 -21.32 -16.71
N CYS A 44 0.09 -20.71 -16.61
CA CYS A 44 -1.10 -21.10 -17.36
C CYS A 44 -0.87 -21.07 -18.89
N LEU A 45 -0.05 -20.15 -19.41
CA LEU A 45 0.25 -20.06 -20.84
C LEU A 45 1.04 -21.26 -21.39
N TYR A 46 1.91 -21.87 -20.58
CA TYR A 46 2.73 -23.02 -21.00
C TYR A 46 2.16 -24.36 -20.50
N SER A 47 1.08 -24.32 -19.74
CA SER A 47 0.47 -25.49 -19.14
C SER A 47 -0.49 -26.16 -20.12
N THR A 48 -0.48 -27.48 -20.13
CA THR A 48 -1.34 -28.30 -21.00
C THR A 48 -2.67 -28.67 -20.35
N SER A 49 -2.85 -28.42 -19.04
CA SER A 49 -4.07 -28.75 -18.31
C SER A 49 -4.23 -27.92 -17.03
N ASP A 50 -5.48 -27.70 -16.60
CA ASP A 50 -5.78 -27.01 -15.34
C ASP A 50 -5.18 -27.72 -14.11
N TYR A 51 -5.07 -29.06 -14.17
CA TYR A 51 -4.43 -29.86 -13.11
C TYR A 51 -2.98 -29.44 -12.85
N ASN A 52 -2.22 -29.12 -13.90
CA ASN A 52 -0.82 -28.70 -13.78
C ASN A 52 -0.70 -27.28 -13.18
N ASP A 53 -1.73 -26.45 -13.34
CA ASP A 53 -1.79 -25.11 -12.78
C ASP A 53 -2.17 -25.15 -11.30
N GLU A 54 -3.18 -25.96 -10.96
CA GLU A 54 -3.58 -26.20 -9.58
C GLU A 54 -2.44 -26.82 -8.77
N LYS A 55 -1.74 -27.81 -9.33
CA LYS A 55 -0.55 -28.39 -8.71
C LYS A 55 0.53 -27.34 -8.46
N TRP A 56 0.79 -26.46 -9.42
CA TRP A 56 1.76 -25.37 -9.23
C TRP A 56 1.34 -24.43 -8.11
N CYS A 57 0.06 -24.06 -8.04
CA CYS A 57 -0.46 -23.25 -6.94
C CYS A 57 -0.25 -23.94 -5.58
N HIS A 58 -0.57 -25.23 -5.49
CA HIS A 58 -0.36 -26.03 -4.28
C HIS A 58 1.12 -26.09 -3.86
N ASP A 59 2.03 -26.34 -4.81
CA ASP A 59 3.49 -26.40 -4.54
C ASP A 59 4.04 -25.09 -3.96
N TYR A 60 3.36 -23.97 -4.19
CA TYR A 60 3.71 -22.64 -3.67
C TYR A 60 2.76 -22.10 -2.60
N PHE A 61 1.90 -22.94 -2.00
CA PHE A 61 0.94 -22.53 -0.97
C PHE A 61 -0.01 -21.39 -1.41
N LEU A 62 -0.38 -21.41 -2.70
CA LEU A 62 -1.29 -20.45 -3.32
C LEU A 62 -2.66 -21.09 -3.58
N ASN A 63 -3.71 -20.30 -3.40
CA ASN A 63 -5.07 -20.73 -3.69
C ASN A 63 -5.38 -20.56 -5.18
N TYR A 64 -5.49 -21.70 -5.89
CA TYR A 64 -5.80 -21.74 -7.33
C TYR A 64 -7.13 -21.04 -7.66
N SER A 65 -8.20 -21.31 -6.90
CA SER A 65 -9.51 -20.70 -7.13
C SER A 65 -9.48 -19.18 -6.93
N ALA A 66 -8.71 -18.68 -5.95
CA ALA A 66 -8.52 -17.26 -5.73
C ALA A 66 -7.81 -16.59 -6.93
N LEU A 67 -6.78 -17.22 -7.47
CA LEU A 67 -6.03 -16.71 -8.63
C LEU A 67 -6.85 -16.75 -9.92
N ARG A 68 -7.62 -17.83 -10.15
CA ARG A 68 -8.58 -17.88 -11.27
C ARG A 68 -9.64 -16.79 -11.15
N LYS A 69 -10.17 -16.56 -9.95
CA LYS A 69 -11.12 -15.48 -9.72
C LYS A 69 -10.50 -14.10 -9.95
N ALA A 70 -9.24 -13.90 -9.58
CA ALA A 70 -8.51 -12.66 -9.87
C ALA A 70 -8.36 -12.42 -11.38
N ASP A 71 -8.10 -13.46 -12.18
CA ASP A 71 -8.00 -13.37 -13.64
C ASP A 71 -9.34 -12.98 -14.30
N ILE A 72 -10.45 -13.54 -13.80
CA ILE A 72 -11.81 -13.18 -14.24
C ILE A 72 -12.10 -11.71 -13.91
N ILE A 73 -11.92 -11.31 -12.64
CA ILE A 73 -12.16 -9.93 -12.20
C ILE A 73 -11.29 -8.93 -13.00
N ARG A 74 -10.03 -9.28 -13.27
CA ARG A 74 -9.18 -8.43 -14.09
C ARG A 74 -9.72 -8.27 -15.51
N SER A 75 -10.19 -9.35 -16.13
CA SER A 75 -10.77 -9.30 -17.48
C SER A 75 -12.02 -8.42 -17.51
N GLU A 76 -12.91 -8.57 -16.53
CA GLU A 76 -14.11 -7.74 -16.39
C GLU A 76 -13.77 -6.25 -16.20
N LEU A 77 -12.80 -5.93 -15.33
CA LEU A 77 -12.32 -4.56 -15.15
C LEU A 77 -11.72 -3.98 -16.41
N LEU A 78 -10.96 -4.78 -17.17
CA LEU A 78 -10.40 -4.34 -18.46
C LEU A 78 -11.50 -4.04 -19.48
N ASP A 79 -12.57 -4.82 -19.51
CA ASP A 79 -13.69 -4.59 -20.42
C ASP A 79 -14.49 -3.33 -20.03
N ILE A 80 -14.67 -3.06 -18.73
CA ILE A 80 -15.25 -1.80 -18.24
C ILE A 80 -14.36 -0.61 -18.65
N ILE A 81 -13.05 -0.69 -18.46
CA ILE A 81 -12.11 0.38 -18.83
C ILE A 81 -12.17 0.67 -20.33
N LYS A 82 -12.26 -0.37 -21.19
CA LYS A 82 -12.45 -0.20 -22.63
C LYS A 82 -13.79 0.45 -22.96
N HIS A 83 -14.86 0.04 -22.29
CA HIS A 83 -16.20 0.58 -22.52
C HIS A 83 -16.30 2.06 -22.14
N LEU A 84 -15.57 2.48 -21.10
CA LEU A 84 -15.46 3.88 -20.66
C LEU A 84 -14.44 4.69 -21.49
N GLU A 85 -13.83 4.09 -22.51
CA GLU A 85 -12.80 4.70 -23.37
C GLU A 85 -11.61 5.28 -22.58
N LEU A 86 -11.30 4.69 -21.43
CA LEU A 86 -10.18 5.11 -20.61
C LEU A 86 -8.87 4.58 -21.17
N PRO A 87 -7.77 5.36 -21.12
CA PRO A 87 -6.49 4.94 -21.67
C PRO A 87 -5.92 3.73 -20.91
N ILE A 88 -5.59 2.67 -21.65
CA ILE A 88 -4.94 1.47 -21.10
C ILE A 88 -3.45 1.56 -21.36
N SER A 89 -2.68 1.86 -20.31
CA SER A 89 -1.22 1.83 -20.37
C SER A 89 -0.71 0.39 -20.55
N LYS A 90 0.34 0.23 -21.36
CA LYS A 90 1.02 -1.06 -21.47
C LYS A 90 1.68 -1.41 -20.12
N PRO A 91 1.74 -2.70 -19.75
CA PRO A 91 2.45 -3.12 -18.55
C PRO A 91 3.94 -2.76 -18.65
N ALA A 92 4.42 -1.88 -17.76
CA ALA A 92 5.83 -1.48 -17.66
C ALA A 92 6.42 -1.92 -16.31
N PHE A 93 6.07 -3.14 -15.86
CA PHE A 93 6.52 -3.67 -14.59
C PHE A 93 8.06 -3.74 -14.53
N GLY A 94 8.64 -3.26 -13.43
CA GLY A 94 10.09 -3.23 -13.20
C GLY A 94 10.76 -1.89 -13.50
N SER A 95 10.08 -0.90 -14.10
CA SER A 95 10.62 0.47 -14.18
C SER A 95 10.34 1.25 -12.89
N GLU A 96 11.27 2.13 -12.50
CA GLU A 96 11.10 3.01 -11.34
C GLU A 96 9.87 3.90 -11.48
N GLU A 97 9.60 4.38 -12.70
CA GLU A 97 8.42 5.19 -13.01
C GLU A 97 7.12 4.40 -12.77
N ASN A 98 7.06 3.15 -13.23
CA ASN A 98 5.88 2.31 -13.02
C ASN A 98 5.68 1.97 -11.55
N THR A 99 6.76 1.71 -10.81
CA THR A 99 6.71 1.54 -9.35
C THR A 99 6.10 2.76 -8.67
N LEU A 100 6.58 3.95 -9.02
CA LEU A 100 6.05 5.20 -8.51
C LEU A 100 4.57 5.37 -8.87
N ASN A 101 4.19 5.09 -10.11
CA ASN A 101 2.80 5.22 -10.58
C ASN A 101 1.85 4.23 -9.85
N ILE A 102 2.30 3.01 -9.56
CA ILE A 102 1.53 2.05 -8.76
C ILE A 102 1.34 2.58 -7.34
N LYS A 103 2.39 3.06 -6.67
CA LYS A 103 2.26 3.65 -5.33
C LYS A 103 1.31 4.85 -5.32
N LYS A 104 1.38 5.70 -6.35
CA LYS A 104 0.45 6.82 -6.51
C LYS A 104 -1.00 6.36 -6.65
N ALA A 105 -1.24 5.34 -7.47
CA ALA A 105 -2.57 4.77 -7.64
C ALA A 105 -3.10 4.13 -6.34
N LEU A 106 -2.25 3.41 -5.60
CA LEU A 106 -2.60 2.87 -4.28
C LEU A 106 -3.00 3.99 -3.33
N LEU A 107 -2.19 5.03 -3.19
CA LEU A 107 -2.47 6.15 -2.30
C LEU A 107 -3.72 6.94 -2.70
N ALA A 108 -4.02 7.06 -4.00
CA ALA A 108 -5.25 7.70 -4.44
C ALA A 108 -6.52 6.96 -3.96
N GLY A 109 -6.47 5.63 -3.86
CA GLY A 109 -7.58 4.80 -3.36
C GLY A 109 -7.54 4.55 -1.84
N TYR A 110 -6.34 4.46 -1.26
CA TYR A 110 -6.09 3.99 0.10
C TYR A 110 -5.47 5.07 1.01
N PHE A 111 -5.65 6.35 0.72
CA PHE A 111 -5.12 7.44 1.55
C PHE A 111 -5.58 7.38 3.01
N MET A 112 -6.72 6.73 3.31
CA MET A 112 -7.20 6.51 4.68
C MET A 112 -6.54 5.32 5.39
N GLN A 113 -5.89 4.43 4.65
CA GLN A 113 -5.25 3.22 5.14
C GLN A 113 -3.73 3.39 5.15
N VAL A 114 -3.29 4.40 5.89
CA VAL A 114 -1.87 4.73 6.09
C VAL A 114 -1.52 4.59 7.55
N ALA A 115 -0.35 4.01 7.82
CA ALA A 115 0.19 3.85 9.16
C ALA A 115 1.68 4.21 9.19
N ARG A 116 2.15 4.62 10.38
CA ARG A 116 3.55 4.96 10.63
C ARG A 116 4.12 4.10 11.74
N ASP A 117 5.34 3.62 11.59
CA ASP A 117 6.09 2.99 12.69
C ASP A 117 6.52 4.06 13.71
N ILE A 118 6.20 3.84 15.00
CA ILE A 118 6.44 4.83 16.05
C ILE A 118 7.83 4.71 16.70
N ASP A 119 8.39 3.50 16.71
CA ASP A 119 9.56 3.17 17.53
C ASP A 119 10.62 2.36 16.75
N GLY A 120 10.43 2.17 15.45
CA GLY A 120 11.30 1.35 14.61
C GLY A 120 11.24 -0.15 14.97
N SER A 121 10.30 -0.55 15.82
CA SER A 121 10.15 -1.93 16.28
C SER A 121 9.00 -2.65 15.57
N GLY A 122 8.36 -1.99 14.60
CA GLY A 122 7.23 -2.52 13.84
C GLY A 122 5.88 -2.32 14.52
N ASN A 123 5.77 -1.32 15.39
CA ASN A 123 4.52 -0.93 16.02
C ASN A 123 3.91 0.21 15.20
N TYR A 124 2.99 -0.13 14.31
CA TYR A 124 2.40 0.83 13.38
C TYR A 124 1.17 1.48 13.97
N ILE A 125 1.15 2.81 14.02
CA ILE A 125 -0.04 3.60 14.37
C ILE A 125 -0.74 4.08 13.10
N MET A 126 -2.03 3.77 12.99
CA MET A 126 -2.88 4.25 11.89
C MET A 126 -3.19 5.74 12.06
N LEU A 127 -3.11 6.52 10.97
CA LEU A 127 -3.27 7.97 11.03
C LEU A 127 -4.69 8.41 11.46
N THR A 128 -5.73 7.75 10.95
CA THR A 128 -7.13 8.16 11.17
C THR A 128 -7.63 7.83 12.57
N HIS A 129 -7.42 6.59 13.02
CA HIS A 129 -8.05 6.05 14.23
C HIS A 129 -7.08 5.86 15.39
N LYS A 130 -5.78 6.15 15.20
CA LYS A 130 -4.73 5.98 16.21
C LYS A 130 -4.65 4.58 16.82
N GLN A 131 -5.13 3.57 16.10
CA GLN A 131 -5.00 2.18 16.51
C GLN A 131 -3.58 1.69 16.20
N VAL A 132 -3.01 0.98 17.17
CA VAL A 132 -1.69 0.35 17.03
C VAL A 132 -1.86 -1.08 16.56
N ALA A 133 -1.04 -1.49 15.61
CA ALA A 133 -1.05 -2.82 15.03
C ALA A 133 0.36 -3.23 14.57
N GLN A 134 0.57 -4.53 14.42
CA GLN A 134 1.81 -5.08 13.88
C GLN A 134 1.59 -5.59 12.46
N LEU A 135 2.68 -5.69 11.71
CA LEU A 135 2.64 -6.33 10.40
C LEU A 135 2.31 -7.81 10.52
N TYR A 136 1.59 -8.31 9.53
CA TYR A 136 1.35 -9.74 9.40
C TYR A 136 2.69 -10.50 9.30
N PRO A 137 2.91 -11.60 10.05
CA PRO A 137 4.21 -12.29 10.09
C PRO A 137 4.75 -12.73 8.73
N PHE A 138 3.86 -13.07 7.79
CA PHE A 138 4.24 -13.47 6.43
C PHE A 138 4.38 -12.31 5.44
N SER A 139 4.25 -11.06 5.90
CA SER A 139 4.60 -9.90 5.08
C SER A 139 6.08 -9.97 4.69
N ILE A 140 6.40 -9.50 3.48
CA ILE A 140 7.77 -9.49 2.97
C ILE A 140 8.74 -8.76 3.91
N TYR A 141 8.30 -7.67 4.55
CA TYR A 141 9.14 -6.87 5.42
C TYR A 141 9.63 -7.67 6.63
N CYS A 142 8.73 -8.46 7.23
CA CYS A 142 9.05 -9.38 8.32
C CYS A 142 9.95 -10.53 7.83
N ALA A 143 9.65 -11.10 6.66
CA ALA A 143 10.34 -12.27 6.13
C ALA A 143 11.76 -12.00 5.60
N THR A 144 12.05 -10.77 5.17
CA THR A 144 13.31 -10.44 4.45
C THR A 144 14.23 -9.49 5.21
N LYS A 145 13.69 -8.48 5.90
CA LYS A 145 14.47 -7.39 6.48
C LYS A 145 14.60 -7.45 8.01
N GLY A 146 13.90 -8.39 8.65
CA GLY A 146 13.80 -8.43 10.11
C GLY A 146 13.24 -7.11 10.67
N LYS A 147 13.40 -6.87 11.98
CA LYS A 147 12.90 -5.63 12.60
C LYS A 147 13.66 -4.36 12.17
N ALA A 148 14.91 -4.46 11.74
CA ALA A 148 15.77 -3.30 11.47
C ALA A 148 15.57 -2.66 10.09
N GLY A 149 14.81 -3.28 9.17
CA GLY A 149 14.53 -2.72 7.84
C GLY A 149 13.04 -2.53 7.57
N LEU A 150 12.25 -2.33 8.61
CA LEU A 150 10.83 -2.01 8.47
C LEU A 150 10.66 -0.57 7.96
N PRO A 151 9.76 -0.34 6.99
CA PRO A 151 9.52 1.00 6.45
C PRO A 151 8.79 1.87 7.46
N GLU A 152 9.22 3.12 7.62
CA GLU A 152 8.57 4.04 8.57
C GLU A 152 7.12 4.35 8.16
N TRP A 153 6.86 4.54 6.87
CA TRP A 153 5.53 4.90 6.35
C TRP A 153 5.02 3.82 5.42
N ILE A 154 3.81 3.34 5.69
CA ILE A 154 3.17 2.29 4.90
C ILE A 154 1.76 2.67 4.48
N VAL A 155 1.38 2.20 3.29
CA VAL A 155 -0.02 2.00 2.91
C VAL A 155 -0.37 0.52 3.10
N PHE A 156 -1.57 0.24 3.59
CA PHE A 156 -2.06 -1.11 3.81
C PHE A 156 -3.42 -1.35 3.16
N HIS A 157 -3.81 -2.62 3.04
CA HIS A 157 -5.12 -3.00 2.48
C HIS A 157 -6.12 -3.45 3.55
N GLU A 158 -5.64 -4.25 4.51
CA GLU A 158 -6.49 -4.92 5.49
C GLU A 158 -5.98 -4.67 6.90
N PHE A 159 -6.92 -4.41 7.80
CA PHE A 159 -6.67 -4.32 9.23
C PHE A 159 -7.59 -5.29 9.96
N THR A 160 -7.04 -6.13 10.82
CA THR A 160 -7.77 -7.12 11.61
C THR A 160 -7.60 -6.84 13.09
N ILE A 161 -8.73 -6.67 13.79
CA ILE A 161 -8.77 -6.57 15.25
C ILE A 161 -8.77 -7.98 15.82
N SER A 162 -7.76 -8.32 16.62
CA SER A 162 -7.65 -9.61 17.30
C SER A 162 -6.92 -9.44 18.64
N ALA A 163 -6.51 -10.53 19.30
CA ALA A 163 -5.63 -10.44 20.49
C ALA A 163 -4.36 -9.61 20.18
N ASN A 164 -3.82 -9.77 18.98
CA ASN A 164 -2.78 -8.91 18.42
C ASN A 164 -3.30 -8.27 17.13
N ASN A 165 -3.56 -6.97 17.17
CA ASN A 165 -3.97 -6.20 16.02
C ASN A 165 -2.97 -6.35 14.87
N CYS A 166 -3.48 -6.66 13.67
CA CYS A 166 -2.64 -7.04 12.53
C CYS A 166 -3.00 -6.22 11.29
N ILE A 167 -1.96 -5.74 10.59
CA ILE A 167 -2.07 -5.10 9.27
C ILE A 167 -1.57 -6.07 8.20
N ARG A 168 -2.32 -6.21 7.11
CA ARG A 168 -2.03 -7.12 6.00
C ARG A 168 -1.93 -6.36 4.68
N THR A 169 -1.09 -6.92 3.81
CA THR A 169 -0.76 -6.40 2.47
C THR A 169 -0.28 -4.96 2.55
N VAL A 170 1.00 -4.80 2.85
CA VAL A 170 1.62 -3.49 3.09
C VAL A 170 2.61 -3.11 1.98
N SER A 171 2.70 -1.83 1.69
CA SER A 171 3.75 -1.26 0.83
C SER A 171 4.29 0.03 1.39
N GLU A 172 5.61 0.19 1.28
CA GLU A 172 6.34 1.37 1.70
C GLU A 172 5.94 2.57 0.83
N ILE A 173 5.68 3.69 1.48
CA ILE A 173 5.40 4.98 0.86
C ILE A 173 6.32 6.05 1.45
N SER A 174 6.42 7.19 0.77
CA SER A 174 7.08 8.36 1.35
C SER A 174 6.03 9.37 1.85
N PRO A 175 6.33 10.14 2.92
CA PRO A 175 5.41 11.15 3.42
C PRO A 175 5.14 12.26 2.37
N GLU A 176 6.12 12.61 1.54
CA GLU A 176 5.95 13.57 0.45
C GLU A 176 4.92 13.08 -0.57
N MET A 177 4.98 11.79 -0.92
CA MET A 177 4.04 11.19 -1.87
C MET A 177 2.63 11.17 -1.29
N PHE A 178 2.50 10.83 0.00
CA PHE A 178 1.22 10.88 0.70
C PHE A 178 0.63 12.29 0.67
N ILE A 179 1.39 13.33 1.06
CA ILE A 179 0.90 14.73 1.03
C ILE A 179 0.47 15.16 -0.38
N GLN A 180 1.19 14.74 -1.41
CA GLN A 180 0.85 15.08 -2.80
C GLN A 180 -0.42 14.38 -3.32
N LEU A 181 -0.91 13.33 -2.66
CA LEU A 181 -2.05 12.54 -3.16
C LEU A 181 -3.25 12.56 -2.22
N ALA A 182 -3.01 12.62 -0.91
CA ALA A 182 -4.05 12.68 0.10
C ALA A 182 -4.93 13.91 -0.13
N PRO A 183 -6.26 13.75 -0.15
CA PRO A 183 -7.18 14.87 -0.23
C PRO A 183 -6.92 15.87 0.90
N GLN A 184 -7.01 17.16 0.59
CA GLN A 184 -6.68 18.23 1.55
C GLN A 184 -7.54 18.13 2.82
N TYR A 185 -8.85 17.93 2.64
CA TYR A 185 -9.79 17.79 3.75
C TYR A 185 -9.40 16.63 4.69
N TYR A 186 -8.84 15.54 4.16
CA TYR A 186 -8.47 14.40 4.97
C TYR A 186 -7.30 14.76 5.88
N PHE A 187 -6.25 15.38 5.34
CA PHE A 187 -5.10 15.82 6.12
C PHE A 187 -5.47 16.83 7.20
N CYS A 188 -6.28 17.85 6.86
CA CYS A 188 -6.69 18.84 7.85
C CYS A 188 -7.41 18.15 9.01
N ASN A 189 -8.34 17.24 8.71
CA ASN A 189 -9.12 16.53 9.73
C ASN A 189 -8.38 15.40 10.44
N LEU A 190 -7.09 15.15 10.14
CA LEU A 190 -6.30 14.19 10.91
C LEU A 190 -6.25 14.62 12.39
N PRO A 191 -6.39 13.67 13.32
CA PRO A 191 -6.28 13.98 14.74
C PRO A 191 -4.85 14.42 15.08
N PRO A 192 -4.64 15.30 16.07
CA PRO A 192 -3.30 15.73 16.47
C PRO A 192 -2.42 14.54 16.85
N SER A 193 -1.26 14.39 16.22
CA SER A 193 -0.31 13.30 16.45
C SER A 193 1.07 13.71 15.95
N GLU A 194 2.11 13.03 16.45
CA GLU A 194 3.49 13.17 15.93
C GLU A 194 3.52 12.94 14.40
N SER A 195 2.78 11.95 13.91
CA SER A 195 2.66 11.69 12.46
C SER A 195 2.09 12.90 11.71
N LYS A 196 1.08 13.59 12.26
CA LYS A 196 0.51 14.81 11.64
C LYS A 196 1.54 15.95 11.66
N GLU A 197 2.31 16.09 12.73
CA GLU A 197 3.35 17.12 12.86
C GLU A 197 4.48 16.90 11.83
N ILE A 198 4.94 15.67 11.66
CA ILE A 198 5.95 15.32 10.64
C ILE A 198 5.42 15.64 9.23
N LEU A 199 4.19 15.25 8.94
CA LEU A 199 3.55 15.56 7.66
C LEU A 199 3.40 17.07 7.43
N GLN A 200 3.16 17.84 8.49
CA GLN A 200 3.11 19.29 8.42
C GLN A 200 4.48 19.91 8.08
N GLN A 201 5.55 19.39 8.68
CA GLN A 201 6.91 19.80 8.35
C GLN A 201 7.22 19.54 6.88
N VAL A 202 6.83 18.37 6.36
CA VAL A 202 6.98 18.02 4.94
C VAL A 202 6.24 19.00 4.02
N ILE A 203 5.02 19.43 4.39
CA ILE A 203 4.28 20.47 3.64
C ILE A 203 5.08 21.78 3.60
N ASN A 204 5.61 22.21 4.75
CA ASN A 204 6.36 23.46 4.87
C ASN A 204 7.65 23.42 4.03
N ASP A 205 8.36 22.29 4.03
CA ASP A 205 9.59 22.11 3.26
C ASP A 205 9.34 22.09 1.75
N LEU A 206 8.24 21.46 1.33
CA LEU A 206 7.79 21.47 -0.07
C LEU A 206 7.40 22.89 -0.53
N SER A 207 6.74 23.68 0.33
CA SER A 207 6.34 25.06 0.02
C SER A 207 7.56 25.98 -0.14
N GLN A 208 8.55 25.86 0.75
CA GLN A 208 9.82 26.59 0.66
C GLN A 208 10.60 26.22 -0.60
N THR A 209 10.64 24.94 -0.96
CA THR A 209 11.31 24.46 -2.17
C THR A 209 10.62 24.98 -3.44
N ALA A 210 9.29 25.05 -3.47
CA ALA A 210 8.52 25.57 -4.59
C ALA A 210 8.74 27.09 -4.79
N LYS A 211 8.78 27.86 -3.70
CA LYS A 211 9.07 29.31 -3.71
C LYS A 211 10.45 29.59 -4.31
N LYS A 212 11.47 28.79 -3.99
CA LYS A 212 12.82 28.88 -4.57
C LYS A 212 12.85 28.55 -6.07
N LYS A 213 12.02 27.60 -6.53
CA LYS A 213 11.99 27.11 -7.92
C LYS A 213 11.02 27.86 -8.85
N LYS A 214 10.29 28.89 -8.37
CA LYS A 214 9.23 29.60 -9.12
C LYS A 214 8.20 28.66 -9.79
N GLN A 215 7.79 27.58 -9.10
CA GLN A 215 6.79 26.65 -9.63
C GLN A 215 5.38 26.95 -9.07
N PRO A 216 4.39 27.31 -9.91
CA PRO A 216 3.09 27.80 -9.43
C PRO A 216 2.14 26.72 -8.88
N LYS A 217 2.17 25.48 -9.39
CA LYS A 217 1.18 24.44 -9.01
C LYS A 217 1.31 23.90 -7.59
N MET A 218 2.53 23.80 -7.05
CA MET A 218 2.77 23.30 -5.69
C MET A 218 2.55 24.38 -4.64
N SER A 219 2.80 25.66 -4.99
CA SER A 219 2.56 26.82 -4.12
C SER A 219 1.09 26.88 -3.70
N ASN A 220 0.16 26.81 -4.67
CA ASN A 220 -1.27 26.86 -4.38
C ASN A 220 -1.73 25.72 -3.44
N ARG A 221 -1.21 24.49 -3.60
CA ARG A 221 -1.64 23.38 -2.74
C ARG A 221 -1.17 23.56 -1.31
N ALA A 222 0.08 24.01 -1.11
CA ALA A 222 0.64 24.29 0.22
C ALA A 222 -0.08 25.47 0.90
N GLU A 223 -0.37 26.53 0.15
CA GLU A 223 -1.13 27.69 0.64
C GLU A 223 -2.55 27.27 1.11
N ILE A 224 -3.22 26.37 0.38
CA ILE A 224 -4.52 25.84 0.80
C ILE A 224 -4.41 24.96 2.06
N TYR A 225 -3.33 24.19 2.22
CA TYR A 225 -3.08 23.47 3.47
C TYR A 225 -2.89 24.45 4.64
N GLU A 226 -2.09 25.50 4.46
CA GLU A 226 -1.87 26.55 5.46
C GLU A 226 -3.19 27.26 5.84
N GLU A 227 -4.04 27.59 4.86
CA GLU A 227 -5.35 28.20 5.09
C GLU A 227 -6.32 27.28 5.85
N CYS A 228 -6.38 26.00 5.47
CA CYS A 228 -7.19 24.99 6.14
C CYS A 228 -6.75 24.75 7.60
N ILE A 229 -5.45 24.82 7.87
CA ILE A 229 -4.91 24.73 9.24
C ILE A 229 -5.25 25.99 10.03
N ALA A 230 -5.11 27.18 9.44
CA ALA A 230 -5.46 28.44 10.07
C ALA A 230 -6.93 28.46 10.54
N GLN A 231 -7.84 28.00 9.68
CA GLN A 231 -9.27 27.86 9.99
C GLN A 231 -9.53 26.89 11.16
N GLN A 232 -8.77 25.80 11.29
CA GLN A 232 -8.89 24.87 12.43
C GLN A 232 -8.41 25.44 13.76
N THR A 233 -7.42 26.34 13.74
CA THR A 233 -6.97 27.08 14.94
C THR A 233 -8.01 28.10 15.38
N GLU A 234 -8.77 28.69 14.45
CA GLU A 234 -9.81 29.68 14.74
C GLU A 234 -11.11 29.04 15.25
N GLU A 235 -11.54 27.91 14.69
CA GLU A 235 -12.81 27.24 15.08
C GLU A 235 -12.77 26.46 16.41
N ARG A 236 -11.62 26.39 17.10
CA ARG A 236 -11.51 25.73 18.43
C ARG A 236 -11.74 26.65 19.63
N CYS A 237 -12.02 27.94 19.41
CA CYS A 237 -12.41 28.88 20.45
C CYS A 237 -13.84 29.40 20.19
N THR A 238 -14.85 28.61 20.53
CA THR A 238 -16.16 29.06 21.07
C THR A 238 -17.13 27.87 21.13
N ILE A 239 -17.11 27.15 22.25
CA ILE A 239 -18.35 26.66 22.83
C ILE A 239 -18.36 27.19 24.26
N GLN A 240 -19.16 28.26 24.45
CA GLN A 240 -19.58 28.74 25.77
C GLN A 240 -20.68 27.81 26.31
#